data_AF-W4UN42-F1
#
_entry.id   AF-W4UN42-F1
#
_cell.length_a   1.000
_cell.length_b   1.000
_cell.length_c   1.000
_cell.angle_alpha   90.00
_cell.angle_beta   90.00
_cell.angle_gamma   90.00
#
_symmetry.space_group_name_H-M   'P 1'
#
loop_
_entity.id
_entity.type
_entity.pdbx_description
1 polymer ?
#
loop_
_entity_poly.entity_id
_entity_poly.type
_entity_poly.pdbx_seq_one_letter_code
_entity_poly.pdbx_strand_id
1 'polypeptide(L)'
;MHSDLVDIVSCDKFEDKSFTRVDQLNAVSFNDSVIQNLTRIALFDSLLFTIDSTVTSDTLVRCFSTVNKKYLGSVFLKGNAPTELLSASSISASVDSLSFWTFDMTK
;
A
#
# COMPACT_ATOMS: atom_id res chain seq x y z
N MET A 1 -39.91 -0.19 -28.67
CA MET A 1 -38.80 -0.29 -27.71
C MET A 1 -38.92 0.91 -26.79
N HIS A 2 -39.40 0.70 -25.56
CA HIS A 2 -39.43 1.74 -24.53
C HIS A 2 -38.05 1.78 -23.88
N SER A 3 -37.43 2.95 -23.87
CA SER A 3 -36.13 3.18 -23.25
C SER A 3 -36.38 3.61 -21.81
N ASP A 4 -36.20 2.69 -20.86
CA ASP A 4 -36.32 2.94 -19.42
C ASP A 4 -35.10 3.71 -18.87
N LEU A 5 -34.79 4.84 -19.48
CA LEU A 5 -33.77 5.74 -18.94
C LEU A 5 -34.44 6.67 -17.94
N VAL A 6 -34.13 6.46 -16.67
CA VAL A 6 -34.54 7.33 -15.56
C VAL A 6 -33.56 8.49 -15.47
N ASP A 7 -34.04 9.71 -15.73
CA ASP A 7 -33.27 10.92 -15.47
C ASP A 7 -33.18 11.15 -13.96
N ILE A 8 -31.96 11.20 -13.43
CA ILE A 8 -31.71 11.57 -12.03
C ILE A 8 -31.89 13.08 -11.91
N VAL A 9 -33.09 13.50 -11.48
CA VAL A 9 -33.50 14.92 -11.42
C VAL A 9 -32.85 15.66 -10.23
N SER A 10 -32.41 14.94 -9.21
CA SER A 10 -31.66 15.48 -8.08
C SER A 10 -30.80 14.40 -7.43
N CYS A 11 -29.54 14.75 -7.19
CA CYS A 11 -28.66 14.01 -6.29
C CYS A 11 -28.53 14.87 -5.04
N ASP A 12 -29.05 14.42 -3.91
CA ASP A 12 -28.82 15.08 -2.62
C ASP A 12 -27.32 15.04 -2.35
N LYS A 13 -26.65 16.16 -2.61
CA LYS A 13 -25.23 16.30 -2.28
C LYS A 13 -25.16 16.37 -0.77
N PHE A 14 -24.46 15.42 -0.15
CA PHE A 14 -24.13 15.49 1.27
C PHE A 14 -23.34 16.78 1.51
N GLU A 15 -23.90 17.71 2.28
CA GLU A 15 -23.16 18.86 2.79
C GLU A 15 -22.35 18.43 4.01
N ASP A 16 -21.15 18.98 4.24
CA ASP A 16 -20.28 18.56 5.36
C ASP A 16 -20.98 18.56 6.74
N LYS A 17 -22.01 19.39 6.90
CA LYS A 17 -22.85 19.50 8.10
C LYS A 17 -23.78 18.29 8.33
N SER A 18 -24.01 17.49 7.31
CA SER A 18 -24.86 16.28 7.34
C SER A 18 -24.11 15.05 7.87
N PHE A 19 -22.79 15.11 8.00
CA PHE A 19 -22.01 14.07 8.66
C PHE A 19 -22.10 14.23 10.18
N THR A 20 -22.72 13.27 10.85
CA THR A 20 -22.88 13.21 12.31
C THR A 20 -21.57 13.01 13.06
N ARG A 21 -20.48 12.63 12.36
CA ARG A 21 -19.19 12.33 12.95
C ARG A 21 -18.08 12.79 12.02
N VAL A 22 -17.20 13.63 12.55
CA VAL A 22 -15.97 14.07 11.89
C VAL A 22 -14.81 13.49 12.68
N ASP A 23 -14.12 12.51 12.10
CA ASP A 23 -12.89 11.96 12.69
C ASP A 23 -11.69 12.76 12.18
N GLN A 24 -10.95 13.38 13.10
CA GLN A 24 -9.76 14.14 12.75
C GLN A 24 -8.58 13.18 12.57
N LEU A 25 -8.07 13.08 11.34
CA LEU A 25 -6.88 12.31 11.04
C LEU A 25 -5.64 13.18 11.25
N ASN A 26 -4.77 12.75 12.18
CA ASN A 26 -3.48 13.38 12.39
C ASN A 26 -2.41 12.61 11.64
N ALA A 27 -1.77 13.25 10.66
CA ALA A 27 -0.62 12.70 9.96
C ALA A 27 0.68 13.08 10.70
N VAL A 28 1.65 12.16 10.71
CA VAL A 28 2.99 12.39 11.26
C VAL A 28 4.00 11.91 10.24
N SER A 29 5.07 12.68 10.03
CA SER A 29 6.19 12.23 9.20
C SER A 29 6.77 10.93 9.76
N PHE A 30 6.80 9.90 8.90
CA PHE A 30 7.35 8.60 9.26
C PHE A 30 8.86 8.60 9.14
N ASN A 31 9.39 8.94 7.97
CA ASN A 31 10.81 9.04 7.69
C ASN A 31 11.04 9.92 6.45
N ASP A 32 11.93 10.91 6.55
CA ASP A 32 12.24 11.85 5.47
C ASP A 32 13.17 11.28 4.39
N SER A 33 13.71 10.07 4.60
CA SER A 33 14.59 9.37 3.66
C SER A 33 13.84 8.59 2.57
N VAL A 34 12.51 8.61 2.58
CA VAL A 34 11.67 7.78 1.72
C VAL A 34 11.23 8.58 0.49
N ILE A 35 12.08 8.60 -0.55
CA ILE A 35 11.67 8.99 -1.90
C ILE A 35 11.38 7.71 -2.67
N GLN A 36 10.13 7.25 -2.62
CA GLN A 36 9.67 6.01 -3.27
C GLN A 36 8.42 6.28 -4.09
N ASN A 37 8.25 5.54 -5.19
CA ASN A 37 6.98 5.52 -5.90
C ASN A 37 6.15 4.35 -5.37
N LEU A 38 5.56 4.57 -4.19
CA LEU A 38 4.83 3.55 -3.46
C LEU A 38 3.57 3.14 -4.24
N THR A 39 3.53 1.88 -4.65
CA THR A 39 2.33 1.31 -5.27
C THR A 39 1.45 0.61 -4.23
N ARG A 40 2.06 0.04 -3.20
CA ARG A 40 1.35 -0.68 -2.13
C ARG A 40 2.09 -0.54 -0.80
N ILE A 41 1.31 -0.61 0.26
CA ILE A 41 1.78 -0.70 1.64
C ILE A 41 1.02 -1.82 2.34
N ALA A 42 1.69 -2.50 3.27
CA ALA A 42 1.06 -3.49 4.12
C ALA A 42 1.64 -3.36 5.53
N LEU A 43 0.77 -3.28 6.53
CA LEU A 43 1.14 -3.19 7.94
C LEU A 43 0.77 -4.49 8.63
N PHE A 44 1.76 -5.16 9.21
CA PHE A 44 1.57 -6.35 10.04
C PHE A 44 2.23 -6.09 11.40
N ASP A 45 1.41 -6.01 12.44
CA ASP A 45 1.82 -5.61 13.78
C ASP A 45 2.61 -4.29 13.80
N SER A 46 3.93 -4.39 13.94
CA SER A 46 4.83 -3.25 13.98
C SER A 46 5.78 -3.16 12.77
N LEU A 47 5.55 -3.99 11.76
CA LEU A 47 6.31 -4.04 10.52
C LEU A 47 5.49 -3.45 9.38
N LEU A 48 6.01 -2.36 8.83
CA LEU A 48 5.47 -1.73 7.64
C LEU A 48 6.27 -2.19 6.43
N PHE A 49 5.60 -2.88 5.53
CA PHE A 49 6.13 -3.22 4.23
C PHE A 49 5.66 -2.25 3.17
N THR A 50 6.54 -1.98 2.22
CA THR A 50 6.27 -1.08 1.10
C THR A 50 6.74 -1.72 -0.19
N ILE A 51 5.96 -1.53 -1.26
CA ILE A 51 6.29 -1.97 -2.61
C ILE A 51 6.52 -0.74 -3.48
N ASP A 52 7.69 -0.68 -4.10
CA ASP A 52 8.14 0.44 -4.91
C ASP A 52 8.27 0.06 -6.38
N SER A 53 7.50 0.74 -7.23
CA SER A 53 7.56 0.51 -8.68
C SER A 53 8.58 1.39 -9.39
N THR A 54 9.37 2.20 -8.69
CA THR A 54 10.33 3.11 -9.34
C THR A 54 11.39 2.34 -10.13
N VAL A 55 11.66 2.75 -11.37
CA VAL A 55 12.69 2.12 -12.21
C VAL A 55 14.11 2.46 -11.70
N THR A 56 14.24 3.51 -10.90
CA THR A 56 15.52 4.02 -10.41
C THR A 56 16.09 3.26 -9.22
N SER A 57 15.36 2.30 -8.66
CA SER A 57 15.81 1.52 -7.52
C SER A 57 15.65 0.03 -7.77
N ASP A 58 16.72 -0.70 -7.46
CA ASP A 58 16.75 -2.16 -7.53
C ASP A 58 15.99 -2.82 -6.37
N THR A 59 15.53 -2.06 -5.38
CA THR A 59 14.71 -2.63 -4.30
C THR A 59 13.24 -2.57 -4.66
N LEU A 60 12.58 -3.72 -4.63
CA LEU A 60 11.15 -3.84 -4.88
C LEU A 60 10.34 -3.75 -3.58
N VAL A 61 10.75 -4.53 -2.57
CA VAL A 61 10.05 -4.61 -1.30
C VAL A 61 10.97 -4.18 -0.17
N ARG A 62 10.50 -3.25 0.66
CA ARG A 62 11.22 -2.73 1.83
C ARG A 62 10.42 -2.93 3.09
N CYS A 63 11.12 -3.11 4.20
CA CYS A 63 10.55 -3.27 5.52
C CYS A 63 11.01 -2.14 6.46
N PHE A 64 10.08 -1.64 7.27
CA PHE A 64 10.29 -0.61 8.26
C PHE A 64 9.66 -1.02 9.59
N SER A 65 10.21 -0.56 10.70
CA SER A 65 9.57 -0.69 12.01
C SER A 65 8.79 0.58 12.31
N THR A 66 7.52 0.42 12.69
CA THR A 66 6.67 1.53 13.10
C THR A 66 6.91 1.98 14.53
N VAL A 67 7.46 1.11 15.39
CA VAL A 67 7.79 1.43 16.79
C VAL A 67 8.89 2.49 16.87
N ASN A 68 9.96 2.29 16.11
CA ASN A 68 11.13 3.16 16.13
C ASN A 68 11.24 4.07 14.90
N LYS A 69 10.31 3.93 13.94
CA LYS A 69 10.24 4.67 12.67
C LYS A 69 11.50 4.51 11.81
N LYS A 70 12.13 3.34 11.84
CA LYS A 70 13.38 3.06 11.10
C LYS A 70 13.18 2.09 9.95
N TYR A 71 14.00 2.27 8.92
CA TYR A 71 14.20 1.28 7.88
C TYR A 71 14.91 0.06 8.46
N LEU A 72 14.35 -1.13 8.21
CA LEU A 72 14.91 -2.40 8.67
C LEU A 72 15.70 -3.10 7.56
N GLY A 73 15.34 -2.89 6.30
CA GLY A 73 16.06 -3.47 5.18
C GLY A 73 15.21 -3.72 3.94
N SER A 74 15.91 -4.19 2.90
CA SER A 74 15.32 -4.65 1.65
C SER A 74 14.97 -6.13 1.78
N VAL A 75 13.76 -6.47 1.37
CA VAL A 75 13.25 -7.84 1.45
C VAL A 75 13.40 -8.55 0.11
N PHE A 76 12.97 -7.90 -0.97
CA PHE A 76 13.11 -8.40 -2.34
C PHE A 76 13.72 -7.35 -3.24
N LEU A 77 14.68 -7.78 -4.05
CA LEU A 77 15.28 -6.99 -5.11
C LEU A 77 14.58 -7.24 -6.44
N LYS A 78 14.73 -6.29 -7.37
CA LYS A 78 14.24 -6.38 -8.74
C LYS A 78 15.17 -7.26 -9.56
N GLY A 79 14.59 -8.23 -10.24
CA GLY A 79 15.34 -9.05 -11.18
C GLY A 79 14.78 -10.45 -11.36
N ASN A 80 15.62 -11.34 -11.88
CA ASN A 80 15.24 -12.68 -12.31
C ASN A 80 16.00 -13.81 -11.59
N ALA A 81 16.91 -13.48 -10.67
CA ALA A 81 17.58 -14.48 -9.85
C ALA A 81 16.59 -15.22 -8.93
N PRO A 82 16.97 -16.37 -8.34
CA PRO A 82 16.06 -17.20 -7.53
C PRO A 82 15.37 -16.50 -6.36
N THR A 83 15.92 -15.37 -5.88
CA THR A 83 15.39 -14.58 -4.75
C THR A 83 14.96 -13.17 -5.17
N GLU A 84 14.90 -12.89 -6.47
CA GLU A 84 14.50 -11.61 -7.04
C GLU A 84 13.10 -11.71 -7.65
N LEU A 85 12.44 -10.57 -7.73
CA LEU A 85 11.09 -10.45 -8.26
C LEU A 85 11.06 -9.34 -9.31
N LEU A 86 10.34 -9.51 -10.41
CA LEU A 86 10.20 -8.42 -11.39
C LEU A 86 9.09 -7.45 -10.99
N SER A 87 8.01 -7.95 -10.39
CA SER A 87 6.88 -7.11 -9.96
C SER A 87 6.11 -7.77 -8.83
N ALA A 88 5.89 -7.05 -7.72
CA ALA A 88 5.14 -7.54 -6.56
C ALA A 88 3.76 -6.87 -6.53
N SER A 89 2.68 -7.64 -6.47
CA SER A 89 1.31 -7.09 -6.42
C SER A 89 0.77 -6.89 -5.01
N SER A 90 1.16 -7.75 -4.07
CA SER A 90 0.63 -7.79 -2.71
C SER A 90 1.66 -8.30 -1.74
N ILE A 91 1.50 -7.99 -0.45
CA ILE A 91 2.23 -8.62 0.63
C ILE A 91 1.19 -9.18 1.58
N SER A 92 1.34 -10.46 1.91
CA SER A 92 0.46 -11.17 2.83
C SER A 92 1.31 -11.82 3.91
N ALA A 93 0.85 -11.78 5.16
CA ALA A 93 1.51 -12.42 6.28
C ALA A 93 0.76 -13.70 6.69
N SER A 94 1.50 -14.64 7.28
CA SER A 94 0.92 -15.77 7.99
C SER A 94 0.11 -15.29 9.20
N VAL A 95 -0.81 -16.13 9.67
CA VAL A 95 -1.68 -15.81 10.82
C VAL A 95 -0.88 -15.56 12.10
N ASP A 96 0.29 -16.18 12.22
CA ASP A 96 1.22 -16.01 13.34
C ASP A 96 2.22 -14.85 13.14
N SER A 97 2.13 -14.11 12.04
CA SER A 97 3.06 -13.04 11.65
C SER A 97 4.54 -13.47 11.55
N LEU A 98 4.85 -14.77 11.57
CA LEU A 98 6.23 -15.27 11.50
C LEU A 98 6.75 -15.37 10.07
N SER A 99 5.86 -15.35 9.10
CA SER A 99 6.17 -15.49 7.68
C SER A 99 5.35 -14.51 6.87
N PHE A 100 5.86 -14.15 5.70
CA PHE A 100 5.12 -13.38 4.72
C PHE A 100 5.45 -13.88 3.33
N TRP A 101 4.57 -13.60 2.38
CA TRP A 101 4.76 -13.91 0.97
C TRP A 101 4.22 -12.78 0.10
N THR A 102 4.70 -12.77 -1.12
CA THR A 102 4.27 -11.87 -2.18
C THR A 102 4.13 -12.67 -3.46
N PHE A 103 3.39 -12.15 -4.43
CA PHE A 103 3.18 -12.79 -5.71
C PHE A 103 3.89 -11.99 -6.80
N ASP A 104 4.71 -12.68 -7.61
CA ASP A 104 5.30 -12.08 -8.80
C ASP A 104 4.25 -12.03 -9.91
N MET A 105 3.85 -10.84 -10.35
CA MET A 105 2.83 -10.71 -11.41
C MET A 105 3.32 -11.09 -12.80
N THR A 106 4.63 -11.30 -12.97
CA THR A 106 5.24 -11.58 -14.27
C THR A 106 5.44 -13.07 -14.55
N LYS A 107 5.18 -13.94 -13.57
CA LYS A 107 5.35 -15.40 -13.63
C LYS A 107 4.05 -16.09 -13.25
#